data_AF-A0A7S1LW03-F1
#
_entry.id   AF-A0A7S1LW03-F1
#
_cell.length_a   1.000
_cell.length_b   1.000
_cell.length_c   1.000
_cell.angle_alpha   90.00
_cell.angle_beta   90.00
_cell.angle_gamma   90.00
#
_symmetry.space_group_name_H-M   'P 1'
#
loop_
_entity.id
_entity.type
_entity.pdbx_description
1 polymer ?
#
loop_
_entity_poly.entity_id
_entity_poly.type
_entity_poly.pdbx_seq_one_letter_code
_entity_poly.pdbx_strand_id
1 'polypeptide(L)'
;GLVRVDATDSALLMQLSPADASGLLPVASRALLGAAGSSGKYFAMYYSRMTSSDFLGTLAAQAEGATVPAPYAAPLFELRRLLAAARRHGEAFHVLITPLPEGVRSPSLWRRHAAAQVLLEEDPRAGVASCLVVDGPASAPCDERVAARLAPPPWWLAKVLLPYPVPLLEGADDEIHCSA
;
A
#
# COMPACT_ATOMS: atom_id res chain seq x y z
N GLY A 1 12.93 1.40 -8.42
CA GLY A 1 12.88 0.27 -7.47
C GLY A 1 11.45 -0.02 -7.10
N LEU A 2 11.16 -1.29 -6.82
CA LEU A 2 9.86 -1.78 -6.35
C LEU A 2 9.97 -2.05 -4.84
N VAL A 3 8.87 -1.89 -4.11
CA VAL A 3 8.77 -2.21 -2.68
C VAL A 3 7.49 -2.97 -2.43
N ARG A 4 7.48 -3.83 -1.42
CA ARG A 4 6.28 -4.43 -0.86
C ARG A 4 5.94 -3.70 0.43
N VAL A 5 4.73 -3.20 0.55
CA VAL A 5 4.19 -2.73 1.83
C VAL A 5 3.59 -3.96 2.51
N ASP A 6 4.20 -4.36 3.62
CA ASP A 6 3.82 -5.55 4.38
C ASP A 6 2.65 -5.26 5.31
N ALA A 7 2.70 -4.10 5.96
CA ALA A 7 1.69 -3.65 6.91
C ALA A 7 1.68 -2.13 7.00
N THR A 8 0.51 -1.56 7.27
CA THR A 8 0.35 -0.17 7.65
C THR A 8 -0.92 0.03 8.46
N ASP A 9 -0.90 0.98 9.38
CA ASP A 9 -2.08 1.49 10.09
C ASP A 9 -2.58 2.83 9.54
N SER A 10 -1.91 3.40 8.53
CA SER A 10 -2.34 4.65 7.90
C SER A 10 -3.62 4.43 7.10
N ALA A 11 -4.69 5.08 7.54
CA ALA A 11 -5.95 5.14 6.85
C ALA A 11 -5.80 5.73 5.45
N LEU A 12 -5.00 6.79 5.28
CA LEU A 12 -4.78 7.40 3.96
C LEU A 12 -4.03 6.47 3.02
N LEU A 13 -2.98 5.80 3.49
CA LEU A 13 -2.26 4.81 2.67
C LEU A 13 -3.21 3.70 2.25
N MET A 14 -3.97 3.10 3.18
CA MET A 14 -4.92 2.04 2.87
C MET A 14 -6.00 2.46 1.86
N GLN A 15 -6.56 3.66 2.02
CA GLN A 15 -7.58 4.22 1.13
C GLN A 15 -7.04 4.51 -0.28
N LEU A 16 -5.78 4.94 -0.37
CA LEU A 16 -5.18 5.33 -1.64
C LEU A 16 -4.36 4.20 -2.30
N SER A 17 -3.96 3.16 -1.57
CA SER A 17 -3.15 2.03 -2.05
C SER A 17 -3.19 0.84 -1.08
N PRO A 18 -3.75 -0.33 -1.48
CA PRO A 18 -4.22 -0.66 -2.82
C PRO A 18 -5.65 -0.15 -3.10
N ALA A 19 -6.22 0.72 -2.26
CA ALA A 19 -7.59 1.21 -2.40
C ALA A 19 -8.62 0.07 -2.49
N ASP A 20 -8.59 -0.83 -1.50
CA ASP A 20 -9.58 -1.91 -1.40
C ASP A 20 -10.99 -1.29 -1.28
N ALA A 21 -11.79 -1.53 -2.31
CA ALA A 21 -13.16 -1.07 -2.45
C ALA A 21 -14.13 -2.25 -2.53
N SER A 22 -13.70 -3.45 -2.11
CA SER A 22 -14.50 -4.68 -2.17
C SER A 22 -15.81 -4.56 -1.42
N GLY A 23 -15.88 -3.72 -0.39
CA GLY A 23 -17.11 -3.42 0.34
C GLY A 23 -18.20 -2.75 -0.51
N LEU A 24 -17.83 -2.14 -1.65
CA LEU A 24 -18.78 -1.55 -2.59
C LEU A 24 -19.42 -2.60 -3.51
N LEU A 25 -18.85 -3.79 -3.58
CA LEU A 25 -19.46 -4.89 -4.33
C LEU A 25 -20.56 -5.55 -3.48
N PRO A 26 -21.76 -5.76 -4.07
CA PRO A 26 -22.79 -6.58 -3.44
C PRO A 26 -22.23 -7.93 -3.02
N VAL A 27 -22.70 -8.46 -1.88
CA VAL A 27 -22.26 -9.76 -1.35
C VAL A 27 -22.39 -10.86 -2.40
N ALA A 28 -23.50 -10.87 -3.16
CA ALA A 28 -23.73 -11.83 -4.24
C ALA A 28 -22.68 -11.72 -5.36
N SER A 29 -22.23 -10.52 -5.71
CA SER A 29 -21.18 -10.30 -6.72
C SER A 29 -19.83 -10.84 -6.23
N ARG A 30 -19.46 -10.58 -4.97
CA ARG A 30 -18.24 -11.13 -4.36
C ARG A 30 -18.28 -12.66 -4.29
N ALA A 31 -19.42 -13.22 -3.90
CA ALA A 31 -19.62 -14.66 -3.87
C ALA A 31 -19.51 -15.30 -5.27
N LEU A 32 -20.07 -14.66 -6.30
CA LEU A 32 -19.96 -15.11 -7.68
C LEU A 32 -18.51 -15.08 -8.18
N LEU A 33 -17.77 -14.00 -7.91
CA LEU A 33 -16.35 -13.89 -8.24
C LEU A 33 -15.53 -14.97 -7.53
N GLY A 34 -15.81 -15.21 -6.25
CA GLY A 34 -15.22 -16.31 -5.48
C GLY A 34 -15.50 -17.69 -6.09
N ALA A 35 -16.75 -17.94 -6.48
CA ALA A 35 -17.15 -19.19 -7.12
C ALA A 35 -16.50 -19.39 -8.51
N ALA A 36 -16.14 -18.31 -9.19
CA ALA A 36 -15.40 -18.33 -10.45
C ALA A 36 -13.87 -18.48 -10.27
N GLY A 37 -13.38 -18.59 -9.02
CA GLY A 37 -11.96 -18.76 -8.71
C GLY A 37 -11.17 -17.45 -8.56
N SER A 38 -11.84 -16.29 -8.51
CA SER A 38 -11.20 -15.01 -8.19
C SER A 38 -11.20 -14.76 -6.68
N SER A 39 -10.33 -13.87 -6.21
CA SER A 39 -10.31 -13.44 -4.80
C SER A 39 -11.61 -12.76 -4.33
N GLY A 40 -12.48 -12.33 -5.25
CA GLY A 40 -13.67 -11.53 -4.94
C GLY A 40 -13.35 -10.13 -4.41
N LYS A 41 -12.08 -9.71 -4.52
CA LYS A 41 -11.62 -8.37 -4.15
C LYS A 41 -11.71 -7.42 -5.33
N TYR A 42 -11.98 -6.16 -5.02
CA TYR A 42 -12.06 -5.06 -5.98
C TYR A 42 -11.25 -3.88 -5.47
N PHE A 43 -10.39 -3.34 -6.33
CA PHE A 43 -9.44 -2.28 -5.99
C PHE A 43 -9.70 -1.06 -6.88
N ALA A 44 -10.14 0.05 -6.27
CA ALA A 44 -10.62 1.24 -6.98
C ALA A 44 -9.51 2.31 -7.10
N MET A 45 -8.30 1.90 -7.48
CA MET A 45 -7.11 2.76 -7.51
C MET A 45 -7.21 3.95 -8.47
N TYR A 46 -7.78 3.77 -9.66
CA TYR A 46 -7.90 4.89 -10.60
C TYR A 46 -8.97 5.87 -10.12
N TYR A 47 -10.07 5.35 -9.61
CA TYR A 47 -11.09 6.15 -8.92
C TYR A 47 -10.52 6.93 -7.73
N SER A 48 -9.65 6.33 -6.92
CA SER A 48 -9.04 6.99 -5.75
C SER A 48 -8.12 8.13 -6.10
N ARG A 49 -7.56 8.11 -7.31
CA ARG A 49 -6.73 9.20 -7.85
C ARG A 49 -7.52 10.28 -8.56
N MET A 50 -8.64 9.94 -9.20
CA MET A 50 -9.46 10.90 -9.96
C MET A 50 -10.49 11.63 -9.10
N THR A 51 -10.98 10.98 -8.05
CA THR A 51 -11.96 11.56 -7.12
C THR A 51 -11.26 12.15 -5.90
N SER A 52 -11.86 13.17 -5.27
CA SER A 52 -11.37 13.68 -3.99
C SER A 52 -11.42 12.56 -2.94
N SER A 53 -10.37 12.44 -2.14
CA SER A 53 -10.21 11.43 -1.06
C SER A 53 -11.45 11.26 -0.18
N ASP A 54 -12.21 12.34 0.01
CA ASP A 54 -13.43 12.38 0.83
C ASP A 54 -14.51 11.43 0.32
N PHE A 55 -14.61 11.21 -1.00
CA PHE A 55 -15.62 10.34 -1.61
C PHE A 55 -15.35 8.85 -1.33
N LEU A 56 -14.10 8.42 -1.46
CA LEU A 56 -13.75 7.04 -1.11
C LEU A 56 -13.65 6.81 0.39
N GLY A 57 -13.24 7.81 1.18
CA GLY A 57 -13.26 7.73 2.63
C GLY A 57 -14.66 7.52 3.19
N THR A 58 -15.67 8.20 2.63
CA THR A 58 -17.07 7.98 2.98
C THR A 58 -17.57 6.61 2.53
N LEU A 59 -17.20 6.14 1.34
CA LEU A 59 -17.57 4.83 0.82
C LEU A 59 -16.91 3.67 1.57
N ALA A 60 -15.65 3.79 1.97
CA ALA A 60 -14.93 2.80 2.78
C ALA A 60 -15.45 2.74 4.22
N ALA A 61 -15.85 3.88 4.81
CA ALA A 61 -16.49 3.92 6.13
C ALA A 61 -17.87 3.24 6.16
N GLN A 62 -18.51 3.09 5.01
CA GLN A 62 -19.79 2.38 4.86
C GLN A 62 -19.62 0.87 4.59
N ALA A 63 -18.40 0.41 4.27
CA ALA A 63 -18.10 -1.00 4.11
C ALA A 63 -17.93 -1.65 5.49
N GLU A 64 -18.94 -2.42 5.93
CA GLU A 64 -18.83 -3.23 7.15
C GLU A 64 -17.68 -4.24 7.08
N GLY A 65 -16.86 -4.26 8.13
CA GLY A 65 -15.76 -5.21 8.31
C GLY A 65 -14.42 -4.68 7.84
N ALA A 66 -13.72 -3.94 8.73
CA ALA A 66 -12.33 -3.56 8.54
C ALA A 66 -11.47 -4.83 8.39
N THR A 67 -11.19 -5.22 7.15
CA THR A 67 -10.22 -6.28 6.88
C THR A 67 -8.82 -5.71 7.06
N VAL A 68 -7.93 -6.50 7.67
CA VAL A 68 -6.50 -6.18 7.69
C VAL A 68 -6.08 -5.89 6.24
N PRO A 69 -5.47 -4.72 5.95
CA PRO A 69 -5.09 -4.38 4.59
C PRO A 69 -4.15 -5.45 4.04
N ALA A 70 -4.47 -5.96 2.86
CA ALA A 70 -3.61 -6.93 2.20
C ALA A 70 -2.23 -6.29 1.89
N PRO A 71 -1.13 -7.03 2.05
CA PRO A 71 0.17 -6.59 1.57
C PRO A 71 0.09 -6.26 0.07
N TYR A 72 0.87 -5.29 -0.39
CA TYR A 72 0.87 -4.92 -1.80
C TYR A 72 2.26 -4.53 -2.28
N ALA A 73 2.57 -4.84 -3.53
CA ALA A 73 3.78 -4.34 -4.19
C ALA A 73 3.47 -3.02 -4.90
N ALA A 74 4.32 -2.02 -4.75
CA ALA A 74 4.20 -0.74 -5.42
C ALA A 74 5.57 -0.21 -5.85
N PRO A 75 5.64 0.61 -6.90
CA PRO A 75 6.84 1.37 -7.19
C PRO A 75 7.22 2.25 -5.98
N LEU A 76 8.51 2.36 -5.68
CA LEU A 76 8.98 3.19 -4.55
C LEU A 76 8.49 4.63 -4.63
N PHE A 77 8.34 5.18 -5.84
CA PHE A 77 7.81 6.54 -6.01
C PHE A 77 6.36 6.68 -5.53
N GLU A 78 5.55 5.63 -5.65
CA GLU A 78 4.16 5.64 -5.18
C GLU A 78 4.12 5.68 -3.66
N LEU A 79 4.92 4.83 -3.01
CA LEU A 79 5.06 4.87 -1.56
C LEU A 79 5.52 6.26 -1.08
N ARG A 80 6.53 6.86 -1.72
CA ARG A 80 6.99 8.22 -1.39
C ARG A 80 5.89 9.26 -1.52
N ARG A 81 5.03 9.13 -2.55
CA ARG A 81 3.87 10.01 -2.75
C ARG A 81 2.86 9.85 -1.61
N LEU A 82 2.55 8.62 -1.23
CA LEU A 82 1.60 8.30 -0.16
C LEU A 82 2.09 8.80 1.20
N LEU A 83 3.35 8.54 1.55
CA LEU A 83 3.97 9.06 2.78
C LEU A 83 3.94 10.59 2.81
N ALA A 84 4.26 11.24 1.70
CA ALA A 84 4.16 12.70 1.60
C ALA A 84 2.72 13.22 1.74
N ALA A 85 1.72 12.45 1.31
CA ALA A 85 0.32 12.79 1.53
C ALA A 85 -0.06 12.65 3.02
N ALA A 86 0.23 11.51 3.66
CA ALA A 86 -0.03 11.29 5.09
C ALA A 86 0.61 12.38 5.97
N ARG A 87 1.87 12.73 5.71
CA ARG A 87 2.57 13.85 6.37
C ARG A 87 1.85 15.19 6.23
N ARG A 88 1.40 15.55 5.02
CA ARG A 88 0.65 16.80 4.79
C ARG A 88 -0.71 16.81 5.47
N HIS A 89 -1.33 15.64 5.65
CA HIS A 89 -2.58 15.49 6.38
C HIS A 89 -2.40 15.44 7.90
N GLY A 90 -1.15 15.46 8.40
CA GLY A 90 -0.87 15.39 9.84
C GLY A 90 -1.31 14.07 10.46
N GLU A 91 -1.32 13.00 9.66
CA GLU A 91 -1.67 11.64 10.09
C GLU A 91 -0.47 10.96 10.74
N ALA A 92 -0.70 10.33 11.89
CA ALA A 92 0.27 9.44 12.50
C ALA A 92 0.19 8.06 11.84
N PHE A 93 1.33 7.44 11.56
CA PHE A 93 1.37 6.15 10.89
C PHE A 93 2.61 5.32 11.24
N HIS A 94 2.44 4.01 11.07
CA HIS A 94 3.46 2.99 10.99
C HIS A 94 3.35 2.31 9.61
N VAL A 95 4.48 2.11 8.94
CA VAL A 95 4.55 1.39 7.67
C VAL A 95 5.73 0.44 7.69
N LEU A 96 5.47 -0.84 7.46
CA LEU A 96 6.49 -1.87 7.29
C LEU A 96 6.67 -2.18 5.81
N ILE A 97 7.91 -2.08 5.34
CA ILE A 97 8.23 -2.13 3.91
C ILE A 97 9.37 -3.10 3.64
N THR A 98 9.21 -3.99 2.67
CA THR A 98 10.29 -4.84 2.16
C THR A 98 10.74 -4.34 0.78
N PRO A 99 12.01 -3.94 0.59
CA PRO A 99 12.55 -3.65 -0.74
C PRO A 99 12.52 -4.89 -1.64
N LEU A 100 12.05 -4.75 -2.87
CA LEU A 100 12.00 -5.84 -3.84
C LEU A 100 13.12 -5.69 -4.88
N PRO A 101 13.98 -6.72 -5.09
CA PRO A 101 15.06 -6.66 -6.06
C PRO A 101 14.53 -6.81 -7.49
N GLU A 102 15.26 -6.27 -8.47
CA GLU A 102 14.85 -6.22 -9.88
C GLU A 102 14.71 -7.61 -10.56
N GLY A 103 15.29 -8.65 -9.97
CA GLY A 103 15.19 -10.03 -10.42
C GLY A 103 13.90 -10.76 -10.00
N VAL A 104 13.15 -10.22 -9.02
CA VAL A 104 11.89 -10.80 -8.55
C VAL A 104 10.77 -10.08 -9.29
N ARG A 105 10.06 -10.78 -10.19
CA ARG A 105 9.20 -10.16 -11.22
C ARG A 105 7.75 -10.63 -11.28
N SER A 106 7.30 -11.46 -10.34
CA SER A 106 5.90 -11.89 -10.29
C SER A 106 5.28 -11.62 -8.91
N PRO A 107 3.95 -11.43 -8.83
CA PRO A 107 3.24 -11.26 -7.56
C PRO A 107 3.50 -12.40 -6.57
N SER A 108 3.47 -13.65 -7.04
CA SER A 108 3.77 -14.82 -6.21
C SER A 108 5.18 -14.84 -5.65
N LEU A 109 6.17 -14.31 -6.39
CA LEU A 109 7.55 -14.18 -5.91
C LEU A 109 7.72 -12.97 -4.99
N TRP A 110 7.05 -11.84 -5.28
CA TRP A 110 7.04 -10.67 -4.40
C TRP A 110 6.45 -11.01 -3.04
N ARG A 111 5.35 -11.77 -2.99
CA ARG A 111 4.70 -12.21 -1.74
C ARG A 111 5.60 -13.08 -0.86
N ARG A 112 6.40 -13.96 -1.47
CA ARG A 112 7.29 -14.88 -0.75
C ARG A 112 8.67 -14.31 -0.47
N HIS A 113 9.00 -13.14 -1.02
CA HIS A 113 10.31 -12.54 -0.83
C HIS A 113 10.53 -12.19 0.65
N ALA A 114 11.59 -12.73 1.23
CA ALA A 114 12.03 -12.42 2.58
C ALA A 114 13.35 -11.65 2.50
N ALA A 115 13.37 -10.48 3.11
CA ALA A 115 14.54 -9.61 3.20
C ALA A 115 14.41 -8.72 4.44
N ALA A 116 15.47 -7.98 4.76
CA ALA A 116 15.41 -6.94 5.78
C ALA A 116 14.28 -5.94 5.45
N GLN A 117 13.48 -5.63 6.47
CA GLN A 117 12.34 -4.74 6.36
C GLN A 117 12.72 -3.35 6.85
N VAL A 118 11.97 -2.35 6.42
CA VAL A 118 12.09 -0.97 6.89
C VAL A 118 10.78 -0.61 7.59
N LEU A 119 10.86 -0.34 8.89
CA LEU A 119 9.77 0.21 9.68
C LEU A 119 9.90 1.74 9.71
N LEU A 120 8.86 2.41 9.26
CA LEU A 120 8.72 3.87 9.34
C LEU A 120 7.63 4.19 10.33
N GLU A 121 7.93 5.10 11.25
CA GLU A 121 6.96 5.59 12.23
C GLU A 121 6.99 7.11 12.23
N GLU A 122 5.84 7.73 12.02
CA GLU A 122 5.72 9.18 12.10
C GLU A 122 4.48 9.55 12.89
N ASP A 123 4.64 10.49 13.81
CA ASP A 123 3.54 11.19 14.46
C ASP A 123 3.83 12.70 14.40
N PRO A 124 3.24 13.42 13.43
CA PRO A 124 3.44 14.86 13.29
C PRO A 124 2.97 15.66 14.51
N ARG A 125 2.02 15.15 15.31
CA ARG A 125 1.49 15.83 16.49
C ARG A 125 2.42 15.68 17.69
N ALA A 126 3.06 14.52 17.82
CA ALA A 126 4.07 14.26 18.84
C ALA A 126 5.50 14.66 18.42
N GLY A 127 5.70 15.04 17.16
CA GLY A 127 7.02 15.35 16.61
C GLY A 127 7.91 14.11 16.42
N VAL A 128 7.31 12.93 16.29
CA VAL A 128 8.02 11.66 16.11
C VAL A 128 8.26 11.42 14.63
N ALA A 129 9.50 11.09 14.29
CA ALA A 129 9.87 10.55 12.98
C ALA A 129 11.02 9.55 13.19
N SER A 130 10.71 8.26 13.01
CA SER A 130 11.64 7.15 13.21
C SER A 130 11.74 6.30 11.93
N CYS A 131 12.92 5.74 11.70
CA CYS A 131 13.17 4.80 10.61
C CYS A 131 14.11 3.72 11.13
N LEU A 132 13.66 2.47 11.11
CA LEU A 132 14.40 1.31 11.57
C LEU A 132 14.48 0.27 10.45
N VAL A 133 15.67 -0.28 10.23
CA VAL A 133 15.85 -1.51 9.46
C VAL A 133 15.71 -2.68 10.43
N VAL A 134 14.77 -3.58 10.13
CA VAL A 134 14.46 -4.78 10.91
C VAL A 134 14.96 -6.00 10.13
N ASP A 135 15.89 -6.75 10.73
CA ASP A 135 16.44 -7.98 10.15
C ASP A 135 16.42 -9.09 11.22
N GLY A 136 15.33 -9.87 11.20
CA GLY A 136 15.05 -10.85 12.24
C GLY A 136 14.91 -10.19 13.63
N PRO A 137 15.63 -10.67 14.67
CA PRO A 137 15.58 -10.06 16.00
C PRO A 137 16.38 -8.76 16.13
N ALA A 138 17.19 -8.41 15.12
CA ALA A 138 17.99 -7.21 15.14
C ALA A 138 17.22 -6.02 14.54
N SER A 139 17.38 -4.85 15.15
CA SER A 139 16.92 -3.59 14.58
C SER A 139 18.04 -2.55 14.65
N ALA A 140 18.14 -1.72 13.62
CA ALA A 140 19.12 -0.64 13.53
C ALA A 140 18.47 0.60 12.90
N PRO A 141 18.90 1.82 13.28
CA PRO A 141 18.46 3.04 12.59
C PRO A 141 18.76 2.97 11.09
N CYS A 142 17.86 3.51 10.27
CA CYS A 142 18.10 3.66 8.85
C CYS A 142 19.34 4.53 8.58
N ASP A 143 20.12 4.15 7.58
CA ASP A 143 21.17 5.02 7.06
C ASP A 143 20.59 6.20 6.26
N GLU A 144 21.42 7.20 5.96
CA GLU A 144 21.03 8.37 5.19
C GLU A 144 20.50 8.02 3.79
N ARG A 145 20.94 6.89 3.20
CA ARG A 145 20.54 6.48 1.84
C ARG A 145 19.11 5.95 1.83
N VAL A 146 18.73 5.17 2.84
CA VAL A 146 17.35 4.70 3.03
C VAL A 146 16.44 5.89 3.32
N ALA A 147 16.85 6.80 4.21
CA ALA A 147 16.08 8.01 4.50
C ALA A 147 15.87 8.90 3.26
N ALA A 148 16.93 9.14 2.47
CA ALA A 148 16.85 9.95 1.24
C ALA A 148 15.90 9.34 0.19
N ARG A 149 15.81 8.00 0.13
CA ARG A 149 14.88 7.29 -0.76
C ARG A 149 13.41 7.49 -0.39
N LEU A 150 13.11 8.02 0.80
CA LEU A 150 11.75 8.25 1.32
C LEU A 150 11.33 9.73 1.30
N ALA A 151 12.18 10.61 0.76
CA ALA A 151 11.84 12.01 0.53
C ALA A 151 10.65 12.14 -0.44
N PRO A 152 9.80 13.17 -0.34
CA PRO A 152 8.69 13.38 -1.28
C PRO A 152 9.16 13.38 -2.75
N PRO A 153 8.37 12.82 -3.69
CA PRO A 153 8.70 12.92 -5.11
C PRO A 153 8.44 14.33 -5.64
N PRO A 154 9.10 14.75 -6.74
CA PRO A 154 8.75 15.98 -7.43
C PRO A 154 7.27 16.01 -7.82
N TRP A 155 6.62 17.16 -7.66
CA TRP A 155 5.16 17.29 -7.84
C TRP A 155 4.67 16.87 -9.24
N TRP A 156 5.46 17.14 -10.28
CA TRP A 156 5.10 16.81 -11.66
C TRP A 156 5.06 15.29 -11.89
N LEU A 157 5.91 14.52 -11.20
CA LEU A 157 5.98 13.07 -11.35
C LEU A 157 4.67 12.42 -10.87
N ALA A 158 4.07 12.98 -9.82
CA ALA A 158 2.78 12.54 -9.31
C ALA A 158 1.61 12.84 -10.27
N LYS A 159 1.79 13.76 -11.23
CA LYS A 159 0.78 14.08 -12.26
C LYS A 159 0.91 13.21 -13.51
N VAL A 160 2.12 12.75 -13.82
CA VAL A 160 2.41 11.98 -15.04
C VAL A 160 2.29 10.47 -14.79
N LEU A 161 2.76 9.98 -13.63
CA LEU A 161 2.77 8.56 -13.34
C LEU A 161 1.51 8.12 -12.59
N LEU A 162 0.86 7.08 -13.13
CA LEU A 162 -0.27 6.36 -12.52
C LEU A 162 0.18 4.92 -12.19
N PRO A 163 0.98 4.73 -11.13
CA PRO A 163 1.37 3.41 -10.69
C PRO A 163 0.14 2.62 -10.24
N TYR A 164 0.13 1.35 -10.60
CA TYR A 164 -0.86 0.40 -10.12
C TYR A 164 -0.20 -0.47 -9.04
N PRO A 165 -0.54 -0.30 -7.76
CA PRO A 165 -0.10 -1.24 -6.72
C PRO A 165 -0.70 -2.61 -7.03
N VAL A 166 0.05 -3.66 -6.75
CA VAL A 166 -0.36 -5.04 -6.96
C VAL A 166 -0.65 -5.65 -5.60
N PRO A 167 -1.93 -5.81 -5.21
CA PRO A 167 -2.31 -6.53 -4.01
C PRO A 167 -1.75 -7.96 -4.06
N LEU A 168 -1.23 -8.45 -2.93
CA LEU A 168 -0.61 -9.75 -2.81
C LEU A 168 -1.50 -10.65 -1.96
N LEU A 169 -2.62 -11.09 -2.55
CA LEU A 169 -3.62 -11.91 -1.87
C LEU A 169 -3.19 -13.37 -1.78
N GLU A 170 -3.59 -14.04 -0.70
CA GLU A 170 -3.44 -15.49 -0.58
C GLU A 170 -4.40 -16.21 -1.52
N GLY A 171 -3.93 -17.30 -2.15
CA GLY A 171 -4.72 -18.09 -3.09
C GLY A 171 -4.90 -17.47 -4.49
N ALA A 172 -4.49 -16.22 -4.69
CA ALA A 172 -4.61 -15.51 -5.96
C ALA A 172 -3.36 -15.63 -6.87
N ASP A 173 -2.39 -16.49 -6.54
CA ASP A 173 -1.13 -16.73 -7.26
C ASP A 173 -0.54 -15.52 -8.01
N ASP A 174 -0.65 -15.50 -9.35
CA ASP A 174 -0.21 -14.41 -10.24
C ASP A 174 -1.42 -13.69 -10.90
N GLU A 175 -2.62 -13.82 -10.32
CA GLU A 175 -3.84 -13.14 -10.76
C GLU A 175 -3.62 -11.63 -10.73
N ILE A 176 -3.85 -10.98 -11.87
CA ILE A 176 -3.92 -9.52 -11.95
C ILE A 176 -5.37 -9.14 -11.62
N HIS A 177 -5.58 -8.56 -10.44
CA HIS A 177 -6.90 -8.14 -10.01
C HIS A 177 -7.46 -7.03 -10.91
N CYS A 178 -8.74 -7.16 -11.27
CA CYS A 178 -9.47 -6.15 -12.03
C CYS A 178 -9.50 -4.83 -11.27
N SER A 179 -9.12 -3.75 -11.95
CA SER A 179 -9.37 -2.36 -11.51
C SER A 179 -10.38 -1.69 -12.42
N ALA A 180 -11.08 -0.72 -11.84
CA ALA A 180 -11.75 0.34 -12.58
C ALA A 180 -11.20 1.71 -12.18
#